data_AF-A0A2J0LN98-F1
#
_entry.id   AF-A0A2J0LN98-F1
#
_cell.length_a   1.000
_cell.length_b   1.000
_cell.length_c   1.000
_cell.angle_alpha   90.00
_cell.angle_beta   90.00
_cell.angle_gamma   90.00
#
_symmetry.space_group_name_H-M   'P 1'
#
loop_
_entity.id
_entity.type
_entity.pdbx_description
1 polymer ?
#
loop_
_entity_poly.entity_id
_entity_poly.type
_entity_poly.pdbx_seq_one_letter_code
_entity_poly.pdbx_strand_id
1 'polypeptide(L)' 'QSVDFSRQGMGFVTHTPVDVNKEIAVALDLDESGSPVLVKGRVMWVQNISGTGQFRVGLLFEKTLDDGQNRLNEYFED' A
#
# COMPACT_ATOMS: atom_id res chain seq x y z
N GLN A 1 -1.99 14.38 1.20
CA GLN A 1 -2.21 13.01 0.69
C GLN A 1 -2.82 12.23 1.82
N SER A 2 -3.86 11.44 1.55
CA SER A 2 -4.47 10.56 2.56
C SER A 2 -4.09 9.13 2.20
N VAL A 3 -3.47 8.46 3.16
CA VAL A 3 -3.12 7.04 3.08
C VAL A 3 -3.82 6.37 4.26
N ASP A 4 -4.55 5.30 3.98
CA ASP A 4 -5.06 4.39 5.00
C ASP A 4 -4.16 3.16 4.97
N PHE A 5 -3.64 2.72 6.11
CA PHE A 5 -2.63 1.68 6.15
C PHE A 5 -2.97 0.65 7.23
N SER A 6 -2.82 -0.62 6.92
CA SER A 6 -3.08 -1.75 7.80
C SER A 6 -2.04 -2.84 7.60
N ARG A 7 -2.00 -3.83 8.51
CA ARG A 7 -1.07 -4.96 8.44
C ARG A 7 -1.13 -5.75 7.12
N GLN A 8 -2.27 -5.74 6.44
CA GLN A 8 -2.52 -6.58 5.25
C GLN A 8 -2.63 -5.77 3.96
N GLY A 9 -2.64 -4.44 4.02
CA GLY A 9 -2.86 -3.63 2.84
C GLY A 9 -2.91 -2.15 3.10
N MET A 10 -3.05 -1.38 2.04
CA MET A 10 -3.14 0.07 2.10
C MET A 10 -4.14 0.64 1.09
N GLY A 11 -4.76 1.75 1.45
CA GLY A 11 -5.49 2.64 0.58
C GLY A 11 -4.69 3.90 0.30
N PHE A 12 -4.62 4.34 -0.97
CA PHE A 12 -3.95 5.60 -1.33
C PHE A 12 -4.68 6.30 -2.47
N VAL A 13 -4.37 7.59 -2.65
CA VAL A 13 -4.93 8.42 -3.74
C VAL A 13 -3.85 8.72 -4.77
N THR A 14 -4.19 8.56 -6.05
CA THR A 14 -3.29 8.83 -7.18
C THR A 14 -4.01 9.57 -8.31
N HIS A 15 -3.26 10.34 -9.10
CA HIS A 15 -3.75 10.93 -10.36
C HIS A 15 -3.52 9.99 -11.56
N THR A 16 -2.74 8.93 -11.36
CA THR A 16 -2.45 7.95 -12.41
C THR A 16 -3.45 6.81 -12.32
N PRO A 17 -4.17 6.48 -13.41
CA PRO A 17 -5.07 5.32 -13.41
C PRO A 17 -4.28 4.03 -13.20
N VAL A 18 -4.90 3.09 -12.49
CA VAL A 18 -4.33 1.79 -12.15
C VAL A 18 -5.40 0.73 -12.41
N ASP A 19 -5.01 -0.41 -12.97
CA ASP A 19 -5.93 -1.50 -13.23
C ASP A 19 -6.15 -2.38 -11.99
N VAL A 20 -7.37 -2.88 -11.82
CA VAL A 20 -7.67 -3.92 -10.84
C VAL A 20 -6.90 -5.20 -11.19
N ASN A 21 -6.47 -5.96 -10.18
CA ASN A 21 -5.61 -7.13 -10.24
C ASN A 21 -4.17 -6.87 -10.69
N LYS A 22 -3.80 -5.62 -10.99
CA LYS A 22 -2.41 -5.26 -11.28
C LYS A 22 -1.54 -5.47 -10.05
N GLU A 23 -0.36 -6.04 -10.26
CA GLU A 23 0.67 -6.16 -9.24
C GLU A 23 1.51 -4.88 -9.19
N ILE A 24 1.75 -4.39 -7.99
CA ILE A 24 2.50 -3.15 -7.72
C ILE A 24 3.52 -3.43 -6.63
N ALA A 25 4.75 -2.95 -6.84
CA ALA A 25 5.76 -2.90 -5.79
C ALA A 25 5.63 -1.59 -5.01
N VAL A 26 5.62 -1.68 -3.69
CA VAL A 26 5.53 -0.54 -2.77
C VAL A 26 6.68 -0.63 -1.77
N ALA A 27 7.32 0.50 -1.51
CA ALA A 27 8.23 0.68 -0.40
C ALA A 27 7.49 1.38 0.73
N LEU A 28 7.47 0.78 1.91
CA LEU A 28 6.83 1.30 3.11
C LEU A 28 7.91 1.72 4.11
N ASP A 29 8.05 3.02 4.32
CA ASP A 29 8.88 3.58 5.38
C ASP A 29 8.07 3.53 6.69
N LEU A 30 8.34 2.53 7.53
CA LEU A 30 7.61 2.34 8.80
C LEU A 30 8.14 3.22 9.94
N ASP A 31 9.40 3.64 9.85
CA ASP A 31 10.08 4.49 10.82
C ASP A 31 11.07 5.43 10.09
N GLU A 32 11.51 6.52 10.72
CA GLU A 32 12.38 7.53 10.09
C GLU A 32 13.84 7.07 9.88
N SER A 33 14.23 5.91 10.41
CA SER A 33 15.64 5.52 10.59
C SER A 33 16.01 4.18 9.92
N GLY A 34 15.01 3.38 9.59
CA GLY A 34 15.12 2.00 9.11
C GLY A 34 15.04 1.90 7.59
N SER A 35 15.41 0.73 7.07
CA SER A 35 15.25 0.44 5.65
C SER A 35 13.77 0.28 5.30
N PRO A 36 13.28 0.68 4.11
CA PRO A 36 11.90 0.46 3.72
C PRO A 36 11.52 -1.02 3.75
N VAL A 37 10.28 -1.32 4.15
CA VAL A 37 9.69 -2.63 3.91
C VAL A 37 9.21 -2.68 2.47
N LEU A 38 9.80 -3.58 1.67
CA LEU A 38 9.42 -3.80 0.29
C LEU A 38 8.29 -4.82 0.20
N VAL A 39 7.18 -4.42 -0.41
CA VAL A 39 5.97 -5.23 -0.53
C VAL A 39 5.54 -5.32 -1.99
N LYS A 40 5.22 -6.54 -2.42
CA LYS A 40 4.43 -6.77 -3.63
C LYS A 40 2.96 -6.84 -3.23
N GLY A 41 2.18 -5.91 -3.74
CA GLY A 41 0.73 -5.87 -3.52
C GLY A 41 -0.06 -6.06 -4.80
N ARG A 42 -1.31 -6.49 -4.66
CA ARG A 42 -2.30 -6.59 -5.74
C ARG A 42 -3.39 -5.54 -5.54
N VAL A 43 -3.72 -4.83 -6.62
CA VAL A 43 -4.81 -3.86 -6.62
C VAL A 43 -6.14 -4.61 -6.55
N MET A 44 -6.90 -4.39 -5.49
CA MET A 44 -8.17 -5.07 -5.25
C MET A 44 -9.35 -4.25 -5.77
N TRP A 45 -9.28 -2.93 -5.68
CA TRP A 45 -10.32 -2.03 -6.16
C TRP A 45 -9.75 -0.66 -6.49
N VAL A 46 -10.43 0.03 -7.41
CA VAL A 46 -10.11 1.40 -7.83
C VAL A 46 -11.41 2.18 -7.92
N GLN A 47 -11.47 3.33 -7.27
CA GLN A 47 -12.64 4.21 -7.23
C GLN A 47 -12.24 5.60 -7.71
N ASN A 48 -12.93 6.11 -8.74
CA ASN A 48 -12.78 7.49 -9.17
C ASN A 48 -13.35 8.44 -8.11
N ILE A 49 -12.59 9.48 -7.77
CA ILE A 49 -13.03 10.57 -6.91
C ILE A 49 -13.63 11.65 -7.83
N SER A 50 -14.96 11.67 -7.87
CA SER A 50 -15.72 12.56 -8.77
C SER A 50 -15.29 14.02 -8.64
N GLY A 51 -15.02 14.65 -9.77
CA GLY A 51 -14.68 16.07 -9.85
C GLY A 51 -13.23 16.42 -9.53
N THR A 52 -12.37 15.45 -9.19
CA THR A 52 -10.95 15.72 -8.86
C THR A 52 -9.96 15.14 -9.87
N GLY A 53 -10.40 14.21 -10.73
CA GLY A 53 -9.50 13.48 -11.64
C GLY A 53 -8.55 12.52 -10.92
N GLN A 54 -8.84 12.20 -9.66
CA GLN A 54 -8.04 11.29 -8.84
C GLN A 54 -8.75 9.94 -8.65
N PHE A 55 -7.97 8.95 -8.26
CA PHE A 55 -8.43 7.60 -7.98
C PHE A 55 -8.01 7.20 -6.57
N ARG A 56 -8.96 6.68 -5.79
CA ARG A 56 -8.66 5.93 -4.56
C ARG A 56 -8.42 4.48 -4.93
N VAL A 57 -7.30 3.93 -4.47
CA VAL A 57 -6.83 2.59 -4.81
C VAL A 57 -6.69 1.79 -3.52
N GLY A 58 -7.28 0.60 -3.49
CA GLY A 58 -7.05 -0.38 -2.43
C GLY A 58 -6.07 -1.46 -2.88
N LEU A 59 -5.00 -1.63 -2.12
CA LEU A 59 -3.93 -2.58 -2.36
C LEU A 59 -3.88 -3.62 -1.23
N LEU A 60 -3.91 -4.90 -1.59
CA LEU A 60 -3.67 -6.02 -0.68
C LEU A 60 -2.21 -6.44 -0.79
N PHE A 61 -1.52 -6.64 0.34
CA PHE A 61 -0.16 -7.15 0.35
C PHE A 61 -0.15 -8.66 0.12
N GLU A 62 0.56 -9.11 -0.92
CA GLU A 62 0.67 -10.54 -1.27
C GLU A 62 1.98 -11.15 -0.78
N LYS A 63 3.07 -10.38 -0.84
CA LYS A 63 4.39 -10.84 -0.44
C LYS A 63 5.24 -9.68 0.03
N THR A 64 5.92 -9.87 1.15
CA THR A 64 7.01 -9.00 1.61
C THR A 64 8.36 -9.61 1.24
N LEU A 65 9.37 -8.77 1.06
CA LEU A 65 10.76 -9.22 0.97
C LEU A 65 11.40 -9.25 2.36
N ASP A 66 12.40 -10.12 2.51
CA ASP A 66 13.22 -10.27 3.71
C ASP A 66 12.39 -10.42 5.00
N ASP A 67 12.72 -9.67 6.05
CA ASP A 67 12.04 -9.64 7.35
C ASP A 67 10.79 -8.73 7.36
N GLY A 68 10.37 -8.23 6.20
CA GLY A 68 9.34 -7.21 6.07
C GLY A 68 7.99 -7.59 6.70
N GLN A 69 7.61 -8.88 6.71
CA GLN A 69 6.38 -9.30 7.38
C GLN A 69 6.46 -9.14 8.90
N ASN A 70 7.60 -9.44 9.52
CA ASN A 70 7.78 -9.29 10.95
C ASN A 70 7.75 -7.82 11.33
N ARG A 71 8.44 -6.98 10.55
CA ARG A 71 8.45 -5.52 10.77
C ARG A 71 7.07 -4.89 10.61
N LEU A 72 6.26 -5.36 9.66
CA LEU A 72 4.85 -4.96 9.57
C LEU A 72 4.03 -5.44 10.76
N ASN A 73 4.27 -6.66 11.26
CA ASN A 73 3.57 -7.14 12.43
C ASN A 73 3.90 -6.27 13.65
N GLU A 74 5.18 -6.05 13.93
CA GLU A 74 5.68 -5.19 15.02
C GLU A 74 5.13 -3.75 14.92
N TYR A 75 5.08 -3.17 13.72
CA TYR A 75 4.54 -1.83 13.53
C TYR A 75 3.04 -1.72 13.87
N PHE A 76 2.28 -2.79 13.63
CA PHE A 76 0.85 -2.86 13.91
C PHE A 76 0.55 -3.65 15.19
N GLU A 77 1.54 -3.90 16.05
CA GLU A 77 1.32 -4.44 17.39
C GLU A 77 0.91 -3.29 18.34
N ASP A 78 -0.24 -3.49 18.99
CA ASP A 78 -0.63 -2.77 20.23
C ASP A 78 0.18 -3.31 21.41
#